data_AF-A0A2E3ZG11-F1
#
_entry.id   AF-A0A2E3ZG11-F1
#
_cell.length_a   1.000
_cell.length_b   1.000
_cell.length_c   1.000
_cell.angle_alpha   90.00
_cell.angle_beta   90.00
_cell.angle_gamma   90.00
#
_symmetry.space_group_name_H-M   'P 1'
#
loop_
_entity.id
_entity.type
_entity.pdbx_description
1 polymer ?
#
loop_
_entity_poly.entity_id
_entity_poly.type
_entity_poly.pdbx_seq_one_letter_code
_entity_poly.pdbx_strand_id
1 'polypeptide(L)'
;MPDLLIDACGWVAVIDARINIDLEMERTIGQANWILPSQAKKEIDRLAKERNDLLIDLLATRSTILEHEEGHTDDVLVRLAQRLGAPVLTVDKVLKRRLAAAGCAYLEVVRDRSLRLVD
;
A
#
# COMPACT_ATOMS: atom_id res chain seq x y z
N MET A 1 -2.20 7.77 -15.36
CA MET A 1 -1.97 6.58 -14.53
C MET A 1 -2.70 6.81 -13.21
N PRO A 2 -3.49 5.85 -12.71
CA PRO A 2 -4.08 5.95 -11.37
C PRO A 2 -3.00 5.96 -10.29
N ASP A 3 -3.35 6.43 -9.10
CA ASP A 3 -2.50 6.37 -7.92
C ASP A 3 -2.77 5.08 -7.13
N LEU A 4 -1.76 4.56 -6.44
CA LEU A 4 -1.85 3.45 -5.50
C LEU A 4 -1.26 3.88 -4.16
N LEU A 5 -2.07 3.80 -3.11
CA LEU A 5 -1.62 4.10 -1.75
C LEU A 5 -0.96 2.86 -1.14
N ILE A 6 0.25 3.02 -0.63
CA ILE A 6 1.01 1.92 -0.03
C ILE A 6 0.90 1.99 1.50
N ASP A 7 0.33 0.94 2.08
CA ASP A 7 0.37 0.68 3.52
C ASP A 7 1.60 -0.18 3.90
N ALA A 8 2.09 -0.04 5.13
CA ALA A 8 3.24 -0.77 5.63
C ALA A 8 2.99 -2.29 5.63
N CYS A 9 1.84 -2.74 6.15
CA CYS A 9 1.53 -4.18 6.18
C CYS A 9 1.30 -4.75 4.78
N GLY A 10 0.75 -3.95 3.86
CA GLY A 10 0.59 -4.30 2.45
C GLY A 10 1.93 -4.52 1.75
N TRP A 11 2.88 -3.61 1.96
CA TRP A 11 4.23 -3.75 1.42
C TRP A 11 4.95 -4.99 1.98
N VAL A 12 4.93 -5.19 3.30
CA VAL A 12 5.52 -6.37 3.94
C VAL A 12 4.93 -7.66 3.38
N ALA A 13 3.61 -7.71 3.17
CA ALA A 13 2.96 -8.89 2.61
C ALA A 13 3.40 -9.19 1.17
N VAL A 14 3.62 -8.17 0.34
CA VAL A 14 4.16 -8.33 -1.03
C VAL A 14 5.56 -8.95 -0.99
N ILE A 15 6.43 -8.44 -0.10
CA ILE A 15 7.79 -8.93 0.07
C ILE A 15 7.78 -10.39 0.57
N ASP A 16 6.99 -10.68 1.61
CA ASP A 16 6.87 -12.01 2.21
C ASP A 16 6.36 -13.04 1.20
N ALA A 17 5.40 -12.64 0.36
CA ALA A 17 4.86 -13.48 -0.70
C ALA A 17 5.78 -13.59 -1.93
N ARG A 18 6.89 -12.82 -1.98
CA ARG A 18 7.83 -12.73 -3.11
C ARG A 18 7.12 -12.41 -4.43
N ILE A 19 6.18 -11.47 -4.36
CA ILE A 19 5.40 -11.03 -5.50
C ILE A 19 6.26 -10.10 -6.37
N ASN A 20 6.21 -10.32 -7.68
CA ASN A 20 6.68 -9.30 -8.62
C ASN A 20 5.62 -8.19 -8.70
N ILE A 21 5.76 -7.19 -7.84
CA ILE A 21 4.73 -6.16 -7.63
C ILE A 21 4.44 -5.38 -8.91
N ASP A 22 5.45 -5.06 -9.70
CA ASP A 22 5.27 -4.34 -10.98
C ASP A 22 4.36 -5.13 -11.92
N LEU A 23 4.65 -6.42 -12.12
CA LEU A 23 3.88 -7.28 -13.00
C LEU A 23 2.45 -7.49 -12.49
N GLU A 24 2.27 -7.76 -11.20
CA GLU A 24 0.95 -8.06 -10.64
C GLU A 24 0.07 -6.81 -10.55
N MET A 25 0.62 -5.64 -10.25
CA MET A 25 -0.12 -4.39 -10.35
C MET A 25 -0.52 -4.10 -11.79
N GLU A 26 0.39 -4.23 -12.76
CA GLU A 26 0.07 -3.98 -14.18
C GLU A 26 -1.08 -4.86 -14.66
N ARG A 27 -1.11 -6.13 -14.22
CA ARG A 27 -2.21 -7.06 -14.50
C ARG A 27 -3.52 -6.70 -13.81
N THR A 28 -3.46 -6.15 -12.60
CA THR A 28 -4.64 -5.95 -11.75
C THR A 28 -5.29 -4.58 -11.95
N ILE A 29 -4.48 -3.53 -11.99
CA ILE A 29 -4.93 -2.12 -12.07
C ILE A 29 -4.21 -1.31 -13.16
N GLY A 30 -3.34 -1.95 -13.94
CA GLY A 30 -2.46 -1.26 -14.88
C GLY A 30 -1.28 -0.58 -14.19
N GLN A 31 -0.56 0.26 -14.93
CA GLN A 31 0.54 1.06 -14.36
C GLN A 31 -0.02 2.12 -13.40
N ALA A 32 0.54 2.20 -12.19
CA ALA A 32 0.11 3.12 -11.15
C ALA A 32 1.27 3.94 -10.57
N ASN A 33 0.98 5.18 -10.14
CA ASN A 33 1.93 5.95 -9.34
C ASN A 33 1.84 5.51 -7.89
N TRP A 34 2.97 5.20 -7.26
CA TRP A 34 2.94 4.80 -5.85
C TRP A 34 2.99 6.02 -4.96
N ILE A 35 2.07 6.08 -4.01
CA ILE A 35 2.02 7.11 -3.00
C ILE A 35 2.26 6.44 -1.65
N LEU A 36 3.33 6.87 -0.97
CA LEU A 36 3.71 6.36 0.34
C LEU A 36 3.53 7.47 1.38
N PRO A 37 2.49 7.40 2.23
CA PRO A 37 2.36 8.33 3.36
C PRO A 37 3.57 8.22 4.30
N SER A 38 4.04 9.35 4.83
CA SER A 38 5.24 9.35 5.66
C SER A 38 5.11 8.55 6.96
N GLN A 39 3.88 8.33 7.46
CA GLN A 39 3.62 7.43 8.59
C GLN A 39 3.88 5.96 8.23
N ALA A 40 3.38 5.51 7.07
CA ALA A 40 3.63 4.16 6.58
C ALA A 40 5.12 3.97 6.31
N LYS A 41 5.81 4.98 5.74
CA LYS A 41 7.27 4.96 5.59
C LYS A 41 7.98 4.77 6.94
N LYS A 42 7.63 5.54 7.96
CA LYS A 42 8.24 5.44 9.31
C LYS A 42 8.05 4.05 9.93
N GLU A 43 6.90 3.43 9.68
CA GLU A 43 6.62 2.07 10.13
C GLU A 43 7.51 1.05 9.41
N ILE A 44 7.62 1.14 8.08
CA ILE A 44 8.51 0.30 7.28
C ILE A 44 9.97 0.48 7.71
N ASP A 45 10.43 1.73 7.89
CA ASP A 45 11.79 2.04 8.35
C ASP A 45 12.06 1.46 9.75
N ARG A 46 11.05 1.39 10.62
CA ARG A 46 11.16 0.76 11.95
C ARG A 46 11.30 -0.76 11.81
N LEU A 47 10.45 -1.40 11.02
CA LEU A 47 10.50 -2.84 10.78
C LEU A 47 11.82 -3.27 10.14
N ALA A 48 12.38 -2.42 9.28
CA ALA A 48 13.65 -2.67 8.62
C ALA A 48 14.87 -2.70 9.56
N LYS A 49 14.74 -2.21 10.79
CA LYS A 49 15.80 -2.36 11.81
C LYS A 49 15.95 -3.81 12.26
N GLU A 50 14.90 -4.60 12.11
CA GLU A 50 14.85 -6.01 12.50
C GLU A 50 14.88 -6.94 11.29
N ARG A 51 14.61 -6.40 10.08
CA ARG A 51 14.49 -7.15 8.82
C ARG A 51 15.25 -6.47 7.67
N ASN A 52 16.09 -7.23 6.98
CA ASN A 52 16.92 -6.70 5.89
C ASN A 52 16.32 -6.93 4.49
N ASP A 53 15.13 -7.54 4.38
CA ASP A 53 14.53 -8.02 3.13
C ASP A 53 13.41 -7.12 2.59
N LEU A 54 13.07 -6.03 3.29
CA LEU A 54 11.93 -5.17 2.95
C LEU A 54 12.11 -4.30 1.71
N LEU A 55 13.20 -4.43 0.95
CA LEU A 55 13.47 -3.71 -0.30
C LEU A 55 13.15 -2.19 -0.23
N ILE A 56 13.56 -1.51 0.85
CA ILE A 56 13.20 -0.11 1.09
C ILE A 56 13.70 0.81 -0.03
N ASP A 57 14.87 0.55 -0.59
CA ASP A 57 15.42 1.35 -1.68
C ASP A 57 14.53 1.29 -2.93
N LEU A 58 13.95 0.13 -3.24
CA LEU A 58 12.99 -0.03 -4.33
C LEU A 58 11.74 0.79 -4.04
N LEU A 59 11.17 0.63 -2.83
CA LEU A 59 9.98 1.36 -2.42
C LEU A 59 10.19 2.87 -2.48
N ALA A 60 11.32 3.36 -1.96
CA ALA A 60 11.67 4.78 -1.95
C ALA A 60 11.89 5.33 -3.37
N THR A 61 12.44 4.53 -4.28
CA THR A 61 12.67 4.94 -5.68
C THR A 61 11.36 4.99 -6.48
N ARG A 62 10.42 4.07 -6.19
CA ARG A 62 9.14 3.97 -6.92
C ARG A 62 8.03 4.84 -6.37
N SER A 63 8.09 5.20 -5.09
CA SER A 63 7.04 5.96 -4.44
C SER A 63 7.34 7.45 -4.38
N THR A 64 6.28 8.23 -4.58
CA THR A 64 6.24 9.62 -4.13
C THR A 64 5.86 9.61 -2.66
N ILE A 65 6.74 10.13 -1.81
CA ILE A 65 6.48 10.25 -0.37
C ILE A 65 5.55 11.44 -0.15
N LEU A 66 4.41 11.19 0.50
CA LEU A 66 3.45 12.22 0.86
C LEU A 66 3.65 12.61 2.32
N GLU A 67 4.19 13.81 2.52
CA GLU A 67 4.52 14.36 3.83
C GLU A 67 3.34 15.12 4.45
N HIS A 68 3.38 15.32 5.77
CA HIS A 68 2.51 16.24 6.54
C HIS A 68 1.01 15.89 6.61
N GLU A 69 0.62 14.63 6.44
CA GLU A 69 -0.73 14.23 6.84
C GLU A 69 -0.79 14.10 8.37
N GLU A 70 -1.79 14.67 9.02
CA GLU A 70 -1.96 14.57 10.48
C GLU A 70 -2.83 13.37 10.87
N GLY A 71 -2.51 12.78 12.03
CA GLY A 71 -3.30 11.70 12.63
C GLY A 71 -2.73 10.29 12.45
N HIS A 72 -3.56 9.29 12.75
CA HIS A 72 -3.21 7.88 12.67
C HIS A 72 -3.14 7.40 11.21
N THR A 73 -2.20 6.49 10.90
CA THR A 73 -1.93 6.01 9.53
C THR A 73 -3.17 5.54 8.80
N ASP A 74 -4.01 4.72 9.43
CA ASP A 74 -5.25 4.22 8.81
C ASP A 74 -6.23 5.36 8.46
N ASP A 75 -6.34 6.38 9.31
CA ASP A 75 -7.22 7.52 9.07
C ASP A 75 -6.72 8.33 7.88
N VAL A 76 -5.40 8.50 7.79
CA VAL A 76 -4.73 9.15 6.66
C VAL A 76 -4.98 8.36 5.37
N LEU A 77 -4.77 7.05 5.39
CA LEU A 77 -4.98 6.19 4.22
C LEU A 77 -6.42 6.23 3.70
N VAL A 78 -7.42 6.16 4.59
CA VAL A 78 -8.83 6.26 4.19
C VAL A 78 -9.12 7.63 3.58
N ARG A 79 -8.68 8.73 4.21
CA ARG A 79 -8.90 10.08 3.65
C ARG A 79 -8.22 10.27 2.30
N LEU A 80 -7.00 9.78 2.16
CA LEU A 80 -6.26 9.83 0.90
C LEU A 80 -6.96 9.02 -0.19
N ALA A 81 -7.43 7.81 0.13
CA ALA A 81 -8.15 6.95 -0.81
C ALA A 81 -9.42 7.64 -1.32
N GLN A 82 -10.19 8.27 -0.44
CA GLN A 82 -11.37 9.06 -0.81
C GLN A 82 -11.01 10.27 -1.67
N ARG A 83 -9.98 11.03 -1.27
CA ARG A 83 -9.58 12.27 -1.95
C ARG A 83 -9.03 11.99 -3.36
N LEU A 84 -8.25 10.93 -3.52
CA LEU A 84 -7.53 10.61 -4.76
C LEU A 84 -8.28 9.60 -5.64
N GLY A 85 -9.32 8.94 -5.11
CA GLY A 85 -9.96 7.81 -5.79
C GLY A 85 -9.01 6.64 -6.00
N ALA A 86 -8.02 6.50 -5.12
CA ALA A 86 -6.91 5.55 -5.24
C ALA A 86 -7.16 4.32 -4.35
N PRO A 87 -6.94 3.09 -4.84
CA PRO A 87 -6.95 1.93 -3.98
C PRO A 87 -5.78 1.94 -2.99
N VAL A 88 -5.96 1.25 -1.86
CA VAL A 88 -4.90 1.05 -0.86
C VAL A 88 -4.38 -0.38 -0.92
N LEU A 89 -3.08 -0.57 -1.08
CA LEU A 89 -2.43 -1.87 -0.91
C LEU A 89 -2.32 -2.19 0.58
N THR A 90 -3.14 -3.10 1.11
CA THR A 90 -3.12 -3.49 2.52
C THR A 90 -3.58 -4.94 2.74
N VAL A 91 -3.08 -5.57 3.81
CA VAL A 91 -3.62 -6.86 4.29
C VAL A 91 -4.39 -6.74 5.60
N ASP A 92 -4.43 -5.56 6.21
CA ASP A 92 -5.08 -5.32 7.49
C ASP A 92 -6.61 -5.45 7.39
N LYS A 93 -7.20 -6.25 8.28
CA LYS A 93 -8.64 -6.55 8.23
C LYS A 93 -9.51 -5.38 8.66
N VAL A 94 -9.02 -4.56 9.60
CA VAL A 94 -9.75 -3.39 10.10
C VAL A 94 -9.73 -2.30 9.04
N LEU A 95 -8.56 -2.00 8.47
CA LEU A 95 -8.42 -1.01 7.40
C LEU A 95 -9.25 -1.36 6.16
N LYS A 96 -9.25 -2.63 5.72
CA LYS A 96 -10.12 -3.09 4.61
C LYS A 96 -11.60 -2.81 4.86
N ARG A 97 -12.09 -3.11 6.07
CA ARG A 97 -13.49 -2.84 6.45
C ARG A 97 -13.79 -1.35 6.40
N ARG A 98 -12.84 -0.52 6.86
CA ARG A 98 -12.99 0.94 6.85
C ARG A 98 -13.00 1.51 5.42
N LEU A 99 -12.13 1.01 4.55
CA LEU A 99 -12.08 1.39 3.13
C LEU A 99 -13.38 1.02 2.41
N ALA A 100 -13.84 -0.22 2.58
CA ALA A 100 -15.12 -0.67 2.00
C ALA A 100 -16.30 0.17 2.51
N ALA A 101 -16.37 0.47 3.81
CA ALA A 101 -17.41 1.32 4.39
C ALA A 101 -17.35 2.77 3.87
N ALA A 102 -16.17 3.23 3.45
CA ALA A 102 -15.94 4.55 2.86
C ALA A 102 -16.15 4.59 1.33
N GLY A 103 -16.48 3.44 0.70
CA GLY A 103 -16.60 3.31 -0.76
C GLY A 103 -15.25 3.37 -1.48
N CYS A 104 -14.17 3.00 -0.80
CA CYS A 104 -12.82 2.97 -1.35
C CYS A 104 -12.36 1.55 -1.65
N ALA A 105 -11.71 1.38 -2.80
CA ALA A 105 -11.11 0.12 -3.19
C ALA A 105 -9.82 -0.18 -2.42
N TYR A 106 -9.41 -1.44 -2.42
CA TYR A 106 -8.11 -1.87 -1.89
C TYR A 106 -7.52 -3.02 -2.70
N LEU A 107 -6.19 -3.11 -2.71
CA LEU A 107 -5.44 -4.27 -3.19
C LEU A 107 -5.00 -5.11 -2.00
N GLU A 108 -5.15 -6.41 -2.13
CA GLU A 108 -4.65 -7.35 -1.14
C GLU A 108 -3.83 -8.47 -1.77
N VAL A 109 -2.86 -8.97 -0.99
CA VAL A 109 -2.11 -10.17 -1.33
C VAL A 109 -2.97 -11.41 -1.05
N VAL A 110 -3.07 -12.29 -2.05
CA VAL A 110 -3.78 -13.57 -1.95
C VAL A 110 -2.83 -14.77 -2.08
N ARG A 111 -3.33 -15.98 -1.80
CA ARG A 111 -2.50 -17.20 -1.54
C ARG A 111 -1.61 -17.64 -2.70
N ASP A 112 -1.97 -17.27 -3.93
CA ASP A 112 -1.31 -17.61 -5.19
C ASP A 112 -0.20 -16.62 -5.59
N ARG A 113 0.26 -15.77 -4.65
CA ARG A 113 1.27 -14.72 -4.91
C ARG A 113 0.80 -13.74 -5.98
N SER A 114 -0.48 -13.44 -5.98
CA SER A 114 -1.09 -12.44 -6.84
C SER A 114 -1.71 -11.32 -6.00
N LEU A 115 -2.04 -10.23 -6.69
CA LEU A 115 -2.81 -9.12 -6.12
C LEU A 115 -4.26 -9.25 -6.55
N ARG A 116 -5.17 -8.94 -5.64
CA ARG A 116 -6.60 -8.83 -5.92
C ARG A 116 -7.08 -7.43 -5.60
N LEU A 117 -7.74 -6.79 -6.56
CA LEU A 117 -8.52 -5.59 -6.34
C LEU A 117 -9.88 -5.96 -5.75
N VAL A 118 -10.31 -5.21 -4.73
CA VAL A 118 -11.67 -5.24 -4.19
C VAL A 118 -12.20 -3.80 -4.24
N ASP A 119 -13.35 -3.59 -4.88
CA ASP A 119 -14.01 -2.30 -5.07
C ASP A 119 -15.43 -2.24 -4.48
#